data_AF-A0A2J6SCR4-F1
#
_entry.id   AF-A0A2J6SCR4-F1
#
_cell.length_a   1.000
_cell.length_b   1.000
_cell.length_c   1.000
_cell.angle_alpha   90.00
_cell.angle_beta   90.00
_cell.angle_gamma   90.00
#
_symmetry.space_group_name_H-M   'P 1'
#
loop_
_entity.id
_entity.type
_entity.pdbx_description
1 polymer ?
#
loop_
_entity_poly.entity_id
_entity_poly.type
_entity_poly.pdbx_seq_one_letter_code
_entity_poly.pdbx_strand_id
1 'polypeptide(L)'
;MVSSSRKRGRQEMEAVEPPKEPSLLDRIRNMWEFANLAQWIFIFGRAVKIDENLDVEELEMECLKTHSTVLAEIGLALLKFVSSHRGLTPEIFDEYTRRQYVAKAPDRNPFGIEEEPAKFDEFDVFTKIRVLQQLTQWTMGNPDRIRERMEEQKDTEQTFWRIEPFGWDSDDRTYIVLDDNRLYRRTDPPPPPPPAAKPKKNSKKAKAALRASKRRKVSEPTESEAEPIEEADITEHVTGDKEDDGFGGMTWECLAVTLDQFNEFIASIERSRDPNEKVLRKRLIDDVLPLLEKQEEARKRKQLQKERELLNLEKLAHAKRSGRIASKMEQQKKEEEAREADRKKQAELAMAKKEQEKG
;
A
#
# COMPACT_ATOMS: atom_id res chain seq x y z
N MET A 1 63.14 18.67 -16.19
CA MET A 1 62.92 17.21 -16.27
C MET A 1 62.26 16.73 -14.99
N VAL A 2 61.11 16.04 -15.15
CA VAL A 2 60.45 15.06 -14.25
C VAL A 2 60.20 15.49 -12.79
N SER A 3 59.02 16.01 -12.45
CA SER A 3 57.70 15.40 -12.17
C SER A 3 57.46 15.02 -10.70
N SER A 4 56.43 15.67 -10.17
CA SER A 4 55.76 15.51 -8.88
C SER A 4 55.11 14.13 -8.73
N SER A 5 55.28 13.48 -7.57
CA SER A 5 54.40 12.38 -7.15
C SER A 5 54.54 12.14 -5.65
N ARG A 6 53.86 12.94 -4.83
CA ARG A 6 53.65 12.70 -3.38
C ARG A 6 52.60 13.65 -2.80
N LYS A 7 51.41 13.69 -3.40
CA LYS A 7 50.20 14.31 -2.79
C LYS A 7 48.97 13.99 -3.64
N ARG A 8 48.33 12.86 -3.33
CA ARG A 8 46.91 12.52 -3.63
C ARG A 8 46.73 11.02 -3.38
N GLY A 9 46.36 10.67 -2.16
CA GLY A 9 46.03 9.30 -1.77
C GLY A 9 45.05 9.29 -0.60
N ARG A 10 44.18 10.30 -0.51
CA ARG A 10 43.22 10.46 0.58
C ARG A 10 42.05 11.36 0.18
N GLN A 11 41.26 10.87 -0.78
CA GLN A 11 39.97 11.36 -1.30
C GLN A 11 39.76 10.45 -2.54
N GLU A 12 38.78 9.56 -2.66
CA GLU A 12 37.44 9.47 -2.10
C GLU A 12 37.20 8.02 -1.63
N MET A 13 36.98 7.83 -0.33
CA MET A 13 36.13 6.73 0.12
C MET A 13 34.75 7.35 0.12
N GLU A 14 34.00 7.10 -0.96
CA GLU A 14 32.57 7.37 -1.03
C GLU A 14 31.95 6.79 0.23
N ALA A 15 31.48 7.67 1.10
CA ALA A 15 30.81 7.27 2.33
C ALA A 15 29.55 6.52 1.89
N VAL A 16 29.59 5.21 1.96
CA VAL A 16 28.40 4.36 1.84
C VAL A 16 27.45 4.85 2.92
N GLU A 17 26.42 5.60 2.50
CA GLU A 17 25.36 6.01 3.41
C GLU A 17 24.81 4.74 4.08
N PRO A 18 24.60 4.74 5.40
CA PRO A 18 23.95 3.61 6.05
C PRO A 18 22.58 3.39 5.38
N PRO A 19 22.14 2.13 5.21
CA PRO A 19 20.86 1.85 4.56
C PRO A 19 19.75 2.63 5.28
N LYS A 20 19.10 3.55 4.57
CA LYS A 20 17.94 4.28 5.09
C LYS A 20 16.91 3.25 5.54
N GLU A 21 16.43 3.37 6.77
CA GLU A 21 15.32 2.56 7.22
C GLU A 21 14.15 2.74 6.25
N PRO A 22 13.54 1.63 5.77
CA PRO A 22 12.45 1.72 4.80
C PRO A 22 11.32 2.54 5.41
N SER A 23 10.77 3.47 4.63
CA SER A 23 9.67 4.30 5.12
C SER A 23 8.46 3.43 5.46
N LEU A 24 7.53 3.95 6.28
CA LEU A 24 6.28 3.24 6.59
C LEU A 24 5.54 2.82 5.31
N LEU A 25 5.54 3.70 4.31
CA LEU A 25 4.93 3.44 3.01
C LEU A 25 5.66 2.35 2.24
N ASP A 26 7.00 2.32 2.26
CA ASP A 26 7.77 1.26 1.61
C ASP A 26 7.49 -0.10 2.27
N ARG A 27 7.34 -0.13 3.60
CA ARG A 27 6.95 -1.36 4.31
C ARG A 27 5.57 -1.84 3.90
N ILE A 28 4.59 -0.94 3.78
CA ILE A 28 3.23 -1.27 3.32
C ILE A 28 3.27 -1.81 1.88
N ARG A 29 4.01 -1.16 0.98
CA ARG A 29 4.14 -1.58 -0.42
C ARG A 29 4.75 -2.97 -0.58
N ASN A 30 5.65 -3.36 0.34
CA ASN A 30 6.27 -4.69 0.35
C ASN A 30 5.42 -5.75 1.06
N MET A 31 4.22 -5.43 1.55
CA MET A 31 3.27 -6.45 2.03
C MET A 31 2.55 -7.10 0.85
N TRP A 32 2.61 -8.42 0.78
CA TRP A 32 1.79 -9.16 -0.19
C TRP A 32 0.31 -8.99 0.12
N GLU A 33 -0.05 -8.83 1.40
CA GLU A 33 -1.43 -8.62 1.84
C GLU A 33 -1.99 -7.31 1.30
N PHE A 34 -1.16 -6.26 1.27
CA PHE A 34 -1.54 -4.95 0.73
C PHE A 34 -1.75 -5.02 -0.78
N ALA A 35 -0.79 -5.59 -1.52
CA ALA A 35 -0.90 -5.78 -2.95
C ALA A 35 -2.14 -6.62 -3.31
N ASN A 36 -2.39 -7.70 -2.57
CA ASN A 36 -3.56 -8.55 -2.78
C ASN A 36 -4.87 -7.82 -2.47
N LEU A 37 -4.94 -7.04 -1.38
CA LEU A 37 -6.10 -6.24 -1.01
C LEU A 37 -6.40 -5.18 -2.08
N ALA A 38 -5.40 -4.41 -2.52
CA ALA A 38 -5.55 -3.39 -3.54
C ALA A 38 -6.05 -3.97 -4.86
N GLN A 39 -5.44 -5.07 -5.32
CA GLN A 39 -5.86 -5.78 -6.53
C GLN A 39 -7.28 -6.32 -6.40
N TRP A 40 -7.64 -6.87 -5.24
CA TRP A 40 -8.98 -7.38 -5.00
C TRP A 40 -10.03 -6.25 -5.05
N ILE A 41 -9.73 -5.09 -4.44
CA ILE A 41 -10.61 -3.91 -4.49
C ILE A 41 -10.73 -3.41 -5.93
N PHE A 42 -9.65 -3.42 -6.70
CA PHE A 42 -9.69 -3.03 -8.11
C PHE A 42 -10.66 -3.91 -8.92
N ILE A 43 -10.60 -5.24 -8.76
CA ILE A 43 -11.45 -6.16 -9.51
C ILE A 43 -12.90 -6.17 -8.97
N PHE A 44 -13.08 -6.26 -7.64
CA PHE A 44 -14.37 -6.59 -7.02
C PHE A 44 -15.00 -5.45 -6.20
N GLY A 45 -14.33 -4.31 -6.06
CA GLY A 45 -14.76 -3.20 -5.22
C GLY A 45 -16.17 -2.71 -5.55
N ARG A 46 -16.50 -2.58 -6.85
CA ARG A 46 -17.84 -2.21 -7.31
C ARG A 46 -18.92 -3.20 -6.83
N ALA A 47 -18.65 -4.50 -6.90
CA ALA A 47 -19.62 -5.54 -6.49
C ALA A 47 -19.96 -5.47 -4.98
N VAL A 48 -19.00 -5.04 -4.16
CA VAL A 48 -19.18 -4.86 -2.72
C VAL A 48 -19.52 -3.43 -2.30
N LYS A 49 -19.70 -2.51 -3.26
CA LYS A 49 -20.02 -1.08 -3.06
C LYS A 49 -18.91 -0.30 -2.32
N ILE A 50 -17.65 -0.64 -2.57
CA ILE A 50 -16.53 0.24 -2.25
C ILE A 50 -16.51 1.38 -3.29
N ASP A 51 -16.07 2.57 -2.88
CA ASP A 51 -16.01 3.74 -3.77
C ASP A 51 -15.12 3.46 -4.99
N GLU A 52 -15.64 3.70 -6.19
CA GLU A 52 -14.91 3.50 -7.46
C GLU A 52 -13.76 4.49 -7.64
N ASN A 53 -13.75 5.59 -6.88
CA ASN A 53 -12.66 6.57 -6.90
C ASN A 53 -11.50 6.19 -5.98
N LEU A 54 -11.62 5.11 -5.20
CA LEU A 54 -10.56 4.63 -4.33
C LEU A 54 -9.50 3.90 -5.17
N ASP A 55 -8.49 4.64 -5.61
CA ASP A 55 -7.30 4.07 -6.24
C ASP A 55 -6.26 3.60 -5.20
N VAL A 56 -5.21 2.94 -5.68
CA VAL A 56 -4.15 2.43 -4.79
C VAL A 56 -3.40 3.54 -4.07
N GLU A 57 -3.26 4.73 -4.68
CA GLU A 57 -2.56 5.87 -4.06
C GLU A 57 -3.39 6.44 -2.91
N GLU A 58 -4.71 6.54 -3.07
CA GLU A 58 -5.63 6.92 -1.99
C GLU A 58 -5.66 5.86 -0.90
N LEU A 59 -5.67 4.56 -1.25
CA LEU A 59 -5.60 3.48 -0.25
C LEU A 59 -4.29 3.54 0.56
N GLU A 60 -3.16 3.85 -0.08
CA GLU A 60 -1.89 4.10 0.61
C GLU A 60 -1.99 5.30 1.57
N MET A 61 -2.56 6.41 1.11
CA MET A 61 -2.74 7.60 1.95
C MET A 61 -3.66 7.31 3.14
N GLU A 62 -4.73 6.54 2.96
CA GLU A 62 -5.62 6.09 4.03
C GLU A 62 -4.89 5.21 5.06
N CYS A 63 -3.99 4.34 4.60
CA CYS A 63 -3.14 3.53 5.49
C CYS A 63 -2.17 4.39 6.33
N LEU A 64 -1.78 5.57 5.85
CA LEU A 64 -0.90 6.49 6.60
C LEU A 64 -1.67 7.37 7.61
N LYS A 65 -3.01 7.40 7.56
CA LYS A 65 -3.82 8.17 8.52
C LYS A 65 -3.96 7.41 9.83
N THR A 66 -3.90 8.12 10.96
CA THR A 66 -4.09 7.53 12.30
C THR A 66 -5.48 6.91 12.46
N HIS A 67 -6.50 7.61 11.95
CA HIS A 67 -7.90 7.17 12.00
C HIS A 67 -8.51 7.31 10.59
N SER A 68 -8.49 6.22 9.83
CA SER A 68 -9.11 6.16 8.51
C SER A 68 -10.53 5.60 8.62
N THR A 69 -11.51 6.42 8.24
CA THR A 69 -12.90 5.96 8.10
C THR A 69 -13.05 5.04 6.88
N VAL A 70 -12.25 5.25 5.84
CA VAL A 70 -12.29 4.47 4.59
C VAL A 70 -11.90 3.02 4.85
N LEU A 71 -10.85 2.76 5.65
CA LEU A 71 -10.46 1.38 5.99
C LEU A 71 -11.57 0.66 6.77
N ALA A 72 -12.24 1.35 7.70
CA ALA A 72 -13.37 0.79 8.43
C ALA A 72 -14.58 0.52 7.53
N GLU A 73 -14.87 1.41 6.57
CA GLU A 73 -15.93 1.25 5.57
C GLU A 73 -15.67 0.05 4.65
N ILE A 74 -14.42 -0.13 4.19
CA ILE A 74 -14.00 -1.32 3.43
C ILE A 74 -14.22 -2.59 4.26
N GLY A 75 -13.75 -2.60 5.51
CA GLY A 75 -13.94 -3.72 6.42
C GLY A 75 -15.42 -4.09 6.58
N LEU A 76 -16.27 -3.09 6.81
CA LEU A 76 -17.72 -3.27 6.95
C LEU A 76 -18.38 -3.76 5.64
N ALA A 77 -17.93 -3.25 4.49
CA ALA A 77 -18.41 -3.69 3.18
C ALA A 77 -18.10 -5.17 2.96
N LEU A 78 -16.86 -5.61 3.25
CA LEU A 78 -16.45 -7.01 3.15
C LEU A 78 -17.20 -7.90 4.15
N LEU A 79 -17.31 -7.48 5.41
CA LEU A 79 -17.97 -8.26 6.47
C LEU A 79 -19.43 -8.59 6.13
N LYS A 80 -20.14 -7.74 5.39
CA LYS A 80 -21.51 -8.00 4.91
C LYS A 80 -21.61 -9.20 3.95
N PHE A 81 -20.51 -9.57 3.29
CA PHE A 81 -20.45 -10.75 2.44
C PHE A 81 -19.95 -11.98 3.17
N VAL A 82 -19.18 -11.80 4.24
CA VAL A 82 -18.66 -12.89 5.07
C VAL A 82 -19.67 -13.37 6.11
N SER A 83 -20.39 -12.44 6.75
CA SER A 83 -21.36 -12.71 7.82
C SER A 83 -22.78 -12.85 7.28
N SER A 84 -23.58 -13.69 7.94
CA SER A 84 -25.02 -13.82 7.69
C SER A 84 -25.86 -12.80 8.49
N HIS A 85 -25.23 -12.03 9.38
CA HIS A 85 -25.94 -11.05 10.21
C HIS A 85 -26.48 -9.88 9.38
N ARG A 86 -27.78 -9.59 9.53
CA ARG A 86 -28.43 -8.46 8.85
C ARG A 86 -28.29 -7.21 9.72
N GLY A 87 -28.00 -6.06 9.11
CA GLY A 87 -27.91 -4.78 9.83
C GLY A 87 -26.54 -4.50 10.44
N LEU A 88 -25.46 -5.01 9.85
CA LEU A 88 -24.09 -4.66 10.27
C LEU A 88 -23.86 -3.14 10.21
N THR A 89 -23.53 -2.58 11.37
CA THR A 89 -23.14 -1.18 11.59
C THR A 89 -21.66 -1.12 11.99
N PRO A 90 -21.02 0.06 11.91
CA PRO A 90 -19.65 0.25 12.40
C PRO A 90 -19.47 -0.15 13.88
N GLU A 91 -20.48 0.08 14.72
CA GLU A 91 -20.44 -0.20 16.16
C GLU A 91 -20.30 -1.69 16.50
N ILE A 92 -20.86 -2.57 15.66
CA ILE A 92 -20.81 -4.02 15.87
C ILE A 92 -19.76 -4.70 14.97
N PHE A 93 -18.98 -3.92 14.22
CA PHE A 93 -17.97 -4.43 13.29
C PHE A 93 -16.94 -5.30 14.00
N ASP A 94 -16.36 -4.82 15.10
CA ASP A 94 -15.29 -5.51 15.84
C ASP A 94 -15.78 -6.86 16.38
N GLU A 95 -16.97 -6.87 17.00
CA GLU A 95 -17.60 -8.07 17.55
C GLU A 95 -17.85 -9.13 16.49
N TYR A 96 -18.45 -8.74 15.36
CA TYR A 96 -18.78 -9.70 14.31
C TYR A 96 -17.55 -10.15 13.53
N THR A 97 -16.52 -9.31 13.41
CA THR A 97 -15.24 -9.69 12.81
C THR A 97 -14.51 -10.68 13.70
N ARG A 98 -14.43 -10.43 15.02
CA ARG A 98 -13.90 -11.39 16.01
C ARG A 98 -14.56 -12.76 15.89
N ARG A 99 -15.89 -12.81 15.80
CA ARG A 99 -16.63 -14.07 15.62
C ARG A 99 -16.21 -14.82 14.35
N GLN A 100 -15.94 -14.11 13.25
CA GLN A 100 -15.43 -14.75 12.03
C GLN A 100 -14.03 -15.34 12.26
N TYR A 101 -13.14 -14.60 12.94
CA TYR A 101 -11.81 -15.09 13.30
C TYR A 101 -11.87 -16.34 14.17
N VAL A 102 -12.61 -16.30 15.29
CA VAL A 102 -12.76 -17.47 16.18
C VAL A 102 -13.28 -18.70 15.42
N ALA A 103 -14.19 -18.50 14.46
CA ALA A 103 -14.79 -19.60 13.71
C ALA A 103 -13.90 -20.14 12.57
N LYS A 104 -13.13 -19.27 11.89
CA LYS A 104 -12.46 -19.62 10.62
C LYS A 104 -10.93 -19.60 10.69
N ALA A 105 -10.34 -18.78 11.57
CA ALA A 105 -8.89 -18.63 11.72
C ALA A 105 -8.54 -18.21 13.17
N PRO A 106 -8.77 -19.09 14.16
CA PRO A 106 -8.56 -18.75 15.57
C PRO A 106 -7.11 -18.37 15.89
N ASP A 107 -6.14 -19.02 15.25
CA ASP A 107 -4.70 -18.80 15.48
C ASP A 107 -4.21 -17.43 14.99
N ARG A 108 -4.97 -16.77 14.12
CA ARG A 108 -4.62 -15.47 13.51
C ARG A 108 -5.54 -14.34 13.97
N ASN A 109 -6.24 -14.50 15.09
CA ASN A 109 -7.25 -13.56 15.56
C ASN A 109 -6.65 -12.32 16.27
N PRO A 110 -6.68 -11.12 15.67
CA PRO A 110 -6.17 -9.92 16.33
C PRO A 110 -7.16 -9.30 17.32
N PHE A 111 -8.43 -9.71 17.30
CA PHE A 111 -9.51 -9.15 18.14
C PHE A 111 -9.59 -9.75 19.54
N GLY A 112 -8.79 -10.77 19.83
CA GLY A 112 -8.83 -11.52 21.08
C GLY A 112 -10.03 -12.46 21.21
N ILE A 113 -10.13 -13.14 22.35
CA ILE A 113 -11.20 -14.10 22.67
C ILE A 113 -12.05 -13.65 23.87
N GLU A 114 -11.72 -12.50 24.46
CA GLU A 114 -12.42 -11.96 25.63
C GLU A 114 -13.82 -11.45 25.28
N GLU A 115 -14.61 -11.05 26.28
CA GLU A 115 -15.98 -10.58 26.07
C GLU A 115 -16.00 -9.28 25.23
N GLU A 116 -15.11 -8.33 25.52
CA GLU A 116 -14.91 -7.12 24.73
C GLU A 116 -13.82 -7.33 23.64
N PRO A 117 -14.14 -7.12 22.35
CA PRO A 117 -13.16 -7.26 21.28
C PRO A 117 -12.19 -6.07 21.27
N ALA A 118 -10.92 -6.32 20.89
CA ALA A 118 -10.01 -5.22 20.57
C ALA A 118 -10.55 -4.43 19.35
N LYS A 119 -10.33 -3.12 19.32
CA LYS A 119 -10.93 -2.24 18.31
C LYS A 119 -10.09 -2.18 17.05
N PHE A 120 -10.74 -2.33 15.90
CA PHE A 120 -10.06 -2.22 14.61
C PHE A 120 -9.34 -0.88 14.42
N ASP A 121 -9.94 0.22 14.87
CA ASP A 121 -9.36 1.57 14.74
C ASP A 121 -8.07 1.76 15.55
N GLU A 122 -7.87 0.97 16.61
CA GLU A 122 -6.72 1.05 17.50
C GLU A 122 -5.55 0.16 17.03
N PHE A 123 -5.80 -0.73 16.07
CA PHE A 123 -4.75 -1.55 15.47
C PHE A 123 -3.73 -0.73 14.69
N ASP A 124 -2.50 -1.25 14.63
CA ASP A 124 -1.50 -0.74 13.71
C ASP A 124 -1.91 -0.98 12.26
N VAL A 125 -1.31 -0.22 11.34
CA VAL A 125 -1.66 -0.29 9.91
C VAL A 125 -1.44 -1.69 9.33
N PHE A 126 -0.40 -2.40 9.79
CA PHE A 126 -0.08 -3.74 9.33
C PHE A 126 -1.17 -4.75 9.69
N THR A 127 -1.67 -4.71 10.94
CA THR A 127 -2.78 -5.56 11.38
C THR A 127 -4.08 -5.15 10.68
N LYS A 128 -4.34 -3.86 10.47
CA LYS A 128 -5.50 -3.40 9.70
C LYS A 128 -5.51 -4.00 8.28
N ILE A 129 -4.38 -3.92 7.57
CA ILE A 129 -4.23 -4.48 6.22
C ILE A 129 -4.48 -6.00 6.24
N ARG A 130 -3.86 -6.73 7.18
CA ARG A 130 -4.07 -8.18 7.35
C ARG A 130 -5.52 -8.53 7.60
N VAL A 131 -6.21 -7.76 8.44
CA VAL A 131 -7.64 -7.97 8.72
C VAL A 131 -8.48 -7.79 7.47
N LEU A 132 -8.27 -6.70 6.73
CA LEU A 132 -9.00 -6.42 5.49
C LEU A 132 -8.72 -7.49 4.42
N GLN A 133 -7.45 -7.86 4.25
CA GLN A 133 -7.06 -8.92 3.31
C GLN A 133 -7.69 -10.27 3.71
N GLN A 134 -7.71 -10.63 4.99
CA GLN A 134 -8.32 -11.88 5.44
C GLN A 134 -9.84 -11.89 5.18
N LEU A 135 -10.51 -10.73 5.31
CA LEU A 135 -11.92 -10.59 4.96
C LEU A 135 -12.16 -10.79 3.45
N THR A 136 -11.25 -10.35 2.57
CA THR A 136 -11.38 -10.63 1.12
C THR A 136 -11.27 -12.13 0.85
N GLN A 137 -10.34 -12.83 1.51
CA GLN A 137 -10.20 -14.29 1.38
C GLN A 137 -11.47 -15.03 1.80
N TRP A 138 -12.06 -14.67 2.95
CA TRP A 138 -13.31 -15.31 3.38
C TRP A 138 -14.50 -14.95 2.51
N THR A 139 -14.49 -13.78 1.90
CA THR A 139 -15.51 -13.38 0.94
C THR A 139 -15.47 -14.31 -0.28
N MET A 140 -14.27 -14.67 -0.74
CA MET A 140 -14.06 -15.62 -1.84
C MET A 140 -14.34 -17.08 -1.46
N GLY A 141 -14.62 -17.39 -0.18
CA GLY A 141 -15.10 -18.70 0.25
C GLY A 141 -16.53 -19.02 -0.25
N ASN A 142 -17.31 -18.00 -0.61
CA ASN A 142 -18.56 -18.16 -1.34
C ASN A 142 -18.58 -17.18 -2.54
N PRO A 143 -17.85 -17.52 -3.62
CA PRO A 143 -17.59 -16.59 -4.71
C PRO A 143 -18.85 -16.24 -5.52
N ASP A 144 -19.88 -17.08 -5.48
CA ASP A 144 -21.11 -16.87 -6.26
C ASP A 144 -21.85 -15.59 -5.84
N ARG A 145 -21.78 -15.21 -4.55
CA ARG A 145 -22.36 -13.96 -4.05
C ARG A 145 -21.75 -12.71 -4.69
N ILE A 146 -20.49 -12.78 -5.10
CA ILE A 146 -19.79 -11.71 -5.82
C ILE A 146 -20.06 -11.83 -7.31
N ARG A 147 -19.94 -13.03 -7.89
CA ARG A 147 -20.16 -13.26 -9.34
C ARG A 147 -21.51 -12.76 -9.82
N GLU A 148 -22.57 -12.98 -9.03
CA GLU A 148 -23.93 -12.47 -9.33
C GLU A 148 -24.01 -10.95 -9.45
N ARG A 149 -23.02 -10.21 -8.92
CA ARG A 149 -22.97 -8.74 -8.94
C ARG A 149 -21.93 -8.17 -9.90
N MET A 150 -21.15 -9.03 -10.55
CA MET A 150 -20.15 -8.63 -11.56
C MET A 150 -20.83 -8.42 -12.91
N GLU A 151 -20.17 -7.68 -13.81
CA GLU A 151 -20.67 -7.49 -15.18
C GLU A 151 -20.34 -8.73 -16.04
N GLU A 152 -19.20 -9.37 -15.75
CA GLU A 152 -18.66 -10.55 -16.41
C GLU A 152 -19.40 -11.83 -15.96
N GLN A 153 -20.58 -12.06 -16.52
CA GLN A 153 -21.43 -13.20 -16.17
C GLN A 153 -20.96 -14.52 -16.80
N LYS A 154 -20.14 -14.49 -17.85
CA LYS A 154 -19.64 -15.71 -18.50
C LYS A 154 -18.34 -16.18 -17.87
N ASP A 155 -18.22 -17.48 -17.63
CA ASP A 155 -17.00 -18.10 -17.09
C ASP A 155 -15.73 -17.72 -17.86
N THR A 156 -15.80 -17.61 -19.19
CA THR A 156 -14.66 -17.21 -20.03
C THR A 156 -14.20 -15.78 -19.81
N GLU A 157 -15.08 -14.89 -19.36
CA GLU A 157 -14.73 -13.51 -19.02
C GLU A 157 -14.16 -13.46 -17.60
N GLN A 158 -14.70 -14.27 -16.67
CA GLN A 158 -14.21 -14.37 -15.30
C GLN A 158 -12.78 -14.92 -15.19
N THR A 159 -12.28 -15.67 -16.20
CA THR A 159 -10.88 -16.11 -16.20
C THR A 159 -9.89 -14.95 -16.26
N PHE A 160 -10.30 -13.78 -16.77
CA PHE A 160 -9.44 -12.59 -16.80
C PHE A 160 -9.21 -11.96 -15.42
N TRP A 161 -9.95 -12.35 -14.38
CA TRP A 161 -9.66 -11.93 -13.01
C TRP A 161 -8.39 -12.56 -12.44
N ARG A 162 -7.85 -13.59 -13.10
CA ARG A 162 -6.58 -14.20 -12.72
C ARG A 162 -5.43 -13.33 -13.22
N ILE A 163 -4.57 -12.93 -12.28
CA ILE A 163 -3.30 -12.29 -12.62
C ILE A 163 -2.31 -13.36 -13.05
N GLU A 164 -1.85 -13.25 -14.29
CA GLU A 164 -0.81 -14.10 -14.85
C GLU A 164 0.58 -13.51 -14.58
N PRO A 165 1.62 -14.35 -14.40
CA PRO A 165 3.00 -13.89 -14.34
C PRO A 165 3.37 -13.00 -15.53
N PHE A 166 4.01 -11.89 -15.24
CA PHE A 166 4.51 -10.96 -16.25
C PHE A 166 5.84 -11.44 -16.86
N GLY A 167 6.67 -12.12 -16.07
CA GLY A 167 7.89 -12.76 -16.55
C GLY A 167 8.72 -13.35 -15.42
N TRP A 168 9.94 -13.77 -15.76
CA TRP A 168 10.89 -14.38 -14.83
C TRP A 168 12.27 -13.76 -14.99
N ASP A 169 13.11 -13.83 -13.95
CA ASP A 169 14.54 -13.53 -14.03
C ASP A 169 15.39 -14.80 -14.15
N SER A 170 16.72 -14.62 -14.16
CA SER A 170 17.70 -15.71 -14.18
C SER A 170 17.72 -16.56 -12.91
N ASP A 171 17.11 -16.09 -11.81
CA ASP A 171 16.97 -16.79 -10.54
C ASP A 171 15.58 -17.45 -10.40
N ASP A 172 14.82 -17.57 -11.50
CA ASP A 172 13.45 -18.07 -11.57
C ASP A 172 12.44 -17.31 -10.67
N ARG A 173 12.77 -16.07 -10.26
CA ARG A 173 11.84 -15.21 -9.52
C ARG A 173 10.73 -14.75 -10.44
N THR A 174 9.51 -14.71 -9.90
CA THR A 174 8.33 -14.35 -10.68
C THR A 174 8.06 -12.85 -10.59
N TYR A 175 7.97 -12.19 -11.74
CA TYR A 175 7.59 -10.78 -11.85
C TYR A 175 6.11 -10.66 -12.16
N ILE A 176 5.44 -9.76 -11.44
CA ILE A 176 3.99 -9.55 -11.52
C ILE A 176 3.75 -8.06 -11.69
N VAL A 177 2.92 -7.71 -12.68
CA VAL A 177 2.41 -6.35 -12.85
C VAL A 177 0.93 -6.41 -12.50
N LEU A 178 0.51 -5.59 -11.53
CA LEU A 178 -0.88 -5.46 -11.12
C LEU A 178 -1.59 -4.37 -11.93
N ASP A 179 -2.91 -4.27 -11.82
CA ASP A 179 -3.71 -3.34 -12.64
C ASP A 179 -3.46 -1.85 -12.30
N ASP A 180 -2.81 -1.58 -11.16
CA ASP A 180 -2.30 -0.27 -10.79
C ASP A 180 -0.95 0.09 -11.45
N ASN A 181 -0.48 -0.75 -12.40
CA ASN A 181 0.79 -0.67 -13.10
C ASN A 181 2.02 -0.73 -12.19
N ARG A 182 1.93 -1.30 -10.99
CA ARG A 182 3.09 -1.50 -10.12
C ARG A 182 3.77 -2.84 -10.39
N LEU A 183 5.09 -2.84 -10.38
CA LEU A 183 5.91 -4.02 -10.56
C LEU A 183 6.28 -4.63 -9.22
N TYR A 184 5.94 -5.91 -9.07
CA TYR A 184 6.27 -6.73 -7.91
C TYR A 184 7.12 -7.92 -8.32
N ARG A 185 7.85 -8.45 -7.35
CA ARG A 185 8.64 -9.67 -7.46
C ARG A 185 8.28 -10.63 -6.35
N ARG A 186 8.04 -11.89 -6.72
CA ARG A 186 7.88 -13.02 -5.81
C ARG A 186 9.09 -13.92 -5.91
N THR A 187 9.71 -14.23 -4.77
CA THR A 187 10.75 -15.26 -4.67
C THR A 187 10.20 -16.44 -3.91
N ASP A 188 10.27 -17.63 -4.52
CA ASP A 188 9.80 -18.85 -3.87
C ASP A 188 10.79 -19.31 -2.77
N PRO A 189 10.32 -19.98 -1.71
CA PRO A 189 11.19 -20.45 -0.63
C PRO A 189 12.23 -21.44 -1.17
N PRO A 190 13.41 -21.51 -0.54
CA PRO A 190 14.41 -22.52 -0.91
C PRO A 190 13.81 -23.93 -0.78
N PRO A 191 14.15 -24.85 -1.70
CA PRO A 191 13.64 -26.21 -1.64
C PRO A 191 14.02 -26.87 -0.31
N PRO A 192 13.13 -27.70 0.27
CA PRO A 192 13.40 -28.35 1.55
C PRO A 192 14.68 -29.20 1.45
N PRO A 193 15.48 -29.27 2.53
CA PRO A 193 16.72 -30.04 2.52
C PRO A 193 16.43 -31.50 2.19
N PRO A 194 17.31 -32.18 1.42
CA PRO A 194 17.10 -33.58 1.07
C PRO A 194 16.99 -34.43 2.34
N PRO A 195 16.06 -35.41 2.40
CA PRO A 195 15.83 -36.19 3.60
C PRO A 195 17.12 -36.91 4.01
N ALA A 196 17.47 -36.79 5.30
CA ALA A 196 18.68 -37.41 5.86
C ALA A 196 18.71 -38.90 5.48
N ALA A 197 19.80 -39.34 4.87
CA ALA A 197 19.95 -40.70 4.39
C ALA A 197 19.75 -41.68 5.55
N LYS A 198 18.63 -42.44 5.53
CA LYS A 198 18.32 -43.43 6.56
C LYS A 198 19.53 -44.37 6.72
N PRO A 199 20.08 -44.55 7.93
CA PRO A 199 21.24 -45.40 8.12
C PRO A 199 20.90 -46.82 7.67
N LYS A 200 21.73 -47.37 6.77
CA LYS A 200 21.56 -48.74 6.26
C LYS A 200 21.43 -49.71 7.43
N LYS A 201 20.37 -50.53 7.44
CA LYS A 201 19.98 -51.50 8.51
C LYS A 201 21.08 -52.48 8.96
N ASN A 202 22.25 -52.49 8.33
CA ASN A 202 23.37 -53.38 8.64
C ASN A 202 24.55 -52.70 9.38
N SER A 203 24.44 -51.43 9.77
CA SER A 203 25.47 -50.80 10.61
C SER A 203 25.48 -51.38 12.03
N LYS A 204 26.67 -51.67 12.56
CA LYS A 204 26.90 -52.16 13.93
C LYS A 204 26.22 -51.27 15.01
N LYS A 205 25.98 -49.99 14.71
CA LYS A 205 25.27 -49.04 15.59
C LYS A 205 23.79 -49.42 15.82
N ALA A 206 23.08 -49.90 14.79
CA ALA A 206 21.69 -50.32 14.91
C ALA A 206 21.53 -51.59 15.77
N LYS A 207 22.51 -52.50 15.71
CA LYS A 207 22.53 -53.72 16.54
C LYS A 207 22.84 -53.42 18.02
N ALA A 208 23.56 -52.34 18.31
CA ALA A 208 23.83 -51.90 19.68
C ALA A 208 22.58 -51.29 20.35
N ALA A 209 21.83 -50.46 19.62
CA ALA A 209 20.57 -49.88 20.11
C ALA A 209 19.51 -50.95 20.44
N LEU A 210 19.40 -52.00 19.61
CA LEU A 210 18.49 -53.13 19.82
C LEU A 210 18.86 -54.03 21.02
N ARG A 211 20.11 -53.99 21.50
CA ARG A 211 20.53 -54.75 22.70
C ARG A 211 20.33 -53.96 23.99
N ALA A 212 20.34 -52.62 23.92
CA ALA A 212 20.08 -51.76 25.07
C ALA A 212 18.60 -51.80 25.52
N SER A 213 17.65 -51.99 24.59
CA SER A 213 16.22 -52.06 24.90
C SER A 213 15.76 -53.39 25.54
N LYS A 214 16.61 -54.42 25.57
CA LYS A 214 16.23 -55.77 26.03
C LYS A 214 16.46 -56.03 27.53
N ARG A 215 16.97 -55.06 28.28
CA ARG A 215 17.32 -55.23 29.72
C ARG A 215 16.31 -54.63 30.70
N ARG A 216 15.13 -54.20 30.23
CA ARG A 216 14.07 -53.65 31.10
C ARG A 216 12.74 -54.35 30.81
N LYS A 217 12.44 -55.46 31.50
CA LYS A 217 11.11 -56.08 31.53
C LYS A 217 10.87 -56.92 32.80
N VAL A 218 9.99 -56.43 33.68
CA VAL A 218 9.09 -57.10 34.66
C VAL A 218 7.99 -56.03 34.93
N SER A 219 6.66 -56.19 34.86
CA SER A 219 5.67 -57.28 34.71
C SER A 219 4.33 -56.70 34.16
N GLU A 220 3.45 -57.57 33.65
CA GLU A 220 2.20 -57.44 32.82
C GLU A 220 0.91 -56.86 33.52
N PRO A 221 -0.32 -56.91 32.92
CA PRO A 221 -0.81 -56.30 31.66
C PRO A 221 -2.22 -55.62 31.78
N THR A 222 -2.53 -54.61 30.94
CA THR A 222 -3.90 -54.36 30.44
C THR A 222 -3.86 -53.59 29.12
N GLU A 223 -4.65 -54.03 28.15
CA GLU A 223 -4.76 -53.50 26.79
C GLU A 223 -5.48 -52.14 26.72
N SER A 224 -4.87 -51.17 26.05
CA SER A 224 -5.53 -50.37 24.99
C SER A 224 -4.47 -49.66 24.14
N GLU A 225 -4.71 -49.63 22.84
CA GLU A 225 -3.83 -49.11 21.79
C GLU A 225 -3.44 -47.64 22.03
N ALA A 226 -2.14 -47.38 22.11
CA ALA A 226 -1.56 -46.06 21.89
C ALA A 226 -0.17 -46.25 21.26
N GLU A 227 0.00 -45.75 20.04
CA GLU A 227 1.32 -45.62 19.41
C GLU A 227 2.19 -44.68 20.26
N PRO A 228 3.45 -45.03 20.58
CA PRO A 228 4.35 -44.11 21.25
C PRO A 228 4.92 -43.14 20.21
N ILE A 229 4.49 -41.89 20.34
CA ILE A 229 5.10 -40.71 19.75
C ILE A 229 6.57 -40.70 20.23
N GLU A 230 7.50 -40.97 19.31
CA GLU A 230 8.93 -40.76 19.58
C GLU A 230 9.15 -39.26 19.76
N GLU A 231 9.47 -38.86 20.99
CA GLU A 231 10.04 -37.57 21.33
C GLU A 231 11.33 -37.39 20.51
N ALA A 232 11.21 -36.71 19.38
CA ALA A 232 12.34 -36.19 18.65
C ALA A 232 12.86 -34.99 19.43
N ASP A 233 14.02 -35.21 20.06
CA ASP A 233 14.97 -34.22 20.54
C ASP A 233 15.01 -33.03 19.57
N ILE A 234 14.33 -31.93 19.96
CA ILE A 234 14.36 -30.65 19.28
C ILE A 234 15.73 -30.06 19.59
N THR A 235 16.74 -30.46 18.84
CA THR A 235 17.94 -29.65 18.69
C THR A 235 17.50 -28.36 18.00
N GLU A 236 17.29 -27.32 18.79
CA GLU A 236 17.14 -25.92 18.42
C GLU A 236 18.28 -25.52 17.48
N HIS A 237 18.09 -25.76 16.19
CA HIS A 237 18.76 -24.99 15.17
C HIS A 237 17.95 -23.72 15.00
N VAL A 238 18.55 -22.63 15.47
CA VAL A 238 18.09 -21.23 15.37
C VAL A 238 17.80 -20.87 13.92
N THR A 239 16.62 -21.22 13.43
CA THR A 239 15.92 -20.47 12.39
C THR A 239 14.86 -19.71 13.16
N GLY A 240 15.13 -18.42 13.43
CA GLY A 240 14.23 -17.59 14.22
C GLY A 240 12.80 -17.76 13.75
N ASP A 241 11.89 -17.92 14.72
CA ASP A 241 10.45 -18.02 14.53
C ASP A 241 9.98 -16.88 13.61
N LYS A 242 9.95 -17.15 12.30
CA LYS A 242 9.16 -16.34 11.39
C LYS A 242 7.76 -16.85 11.60
N GLU A 243 6.95 -16.05 12.32
CA GLU A 243 5.51 -16.20 12.35
C GLU A 243 5.04 -16.48 10.91
N ASP A 244 4.25 -17.53 10.71
CA ASP A 244 3.70 -17.85 9.40
C ASP A 244 2.81 -16.69 8.93
N ASP A 245 3.36 -15.87 8.03
CA ASP A 245 2.70 -14.73 7.42
C ASP A 245 1.60 -15.14 6.42
N GLY A 246 1.35 -16.44 6.26
CA GLY A 246 0.37 -16.99 5.33
C GLY A 246 0.81 -16.97 3.87
N PHE A 247 2.06 -16.60 3.58
CA PHE A 247 2.63 -16.58 2.24
C PHE A 247 3.53 -17.80 1.95
N GLY A 248 3.52 -18.80 2.84
CA GLY A 248 4.18 -20.09 2.62
C GLY A 248 5.70 -19.99 2.53
N GLY A 249 6.30 -18.99 3.17
CA GLY A 249 7.75 -18.75 3.16
C GLY A 249 8.28 -18.10 1.89
N MET A 250 7.41 -17.74 0.95
CA MET A 250 7.77 -16.91 -0.21
C MET A 250 8.12 -15.48 0.26
N THR A 251 8.87 -14.75 -0.55
CA THR A 251 9.09 -13.30 -0.32
C THR A 251 8.36 -12.49 -1.37
N TRP A 252 7.83 -11.34 -0.96
CA TRP A 252 7.16 -10.37 -1.82
C TRP A 252 7.89 -9.04 -1.76
N GLU A 253 8.15 -8.44 -2.91
CA GLU A 253 8.88 -7.18 -3.02
C GLU A 253 8.21 -6.26 -4.04
N CYS A 254 8.00 -5.00 -3.67
CA CYS A 254 7.57 -3.95 -4.59
C CYS A 254 8.81 -3.28 -5.18
N LEU A 255 9.01 -3.43 -6.50
CA LEU A 255 10.22 -2.97 -7.18
C LEU A 255 10.05 -1.60 -7.82
N ALA A 256 8.90 -1.34 -8.45
CA ALA A 256 8.67 -0.10 -9.15
C ALA A 256 7.20 0.34 -9.10
N VAL A 257 7.00 1.61 -8.76
CA VAL A 257 5.70 2.29 -8.68
C VAL A 257 5.66 3.48 -9.64
N THR A 258 6.76 4.22 -9.79
CA THR A 258 6.84 5.40 -10.65
C THR A 258 7.55 5.10 -11.97
N LEU A 259 7.31 5.93 -13.00
CA LEU A 259 7.99 5.82 -14.29
C LEU A 259 9.53 5.79 -14.12
N ASP A 260 10.07 6.63 -13.24
CA ASP A 260 11.50 6.67 -12.95
C ASP A 260 12.02 5.34 -12.38
N GLN A 261 11.30 4.74 -11.43
CA GLN A 261 11.66 3.44 -10.86
C GLN A 261 11.60 2.32 -11.90
N PHE A 262 10.64 2.37 -12.83
CA PHE A 262 10.59 1.43 -13.95
C PHE A 262 11.79 1.59 -14.89
N ASN A 263 12.17 2.83 -15.22
CA ASN A 263 13.35 3.11 -16.04
C ASN A 263 14.64 2.63 -15.36
N GLU A 264 14.78 2.85 -14.05
CA GLU A 264 15.91 2.34 -13.25
C GLU A 264 15.96 0.80 -13.25
N PHE A 265 14.82 0.15 -13.03
CA PHE A 265 14.73 -1.30 -13.06
C PHE A 265 15.08 -1.87 -14.45
N ILE A 266 14.54 -1.30 -15.52
CA ILE A 266 14.82 -1.72 -16.90
C ILE A 266 16.31 -1.54 -17.24
N ALA A 267 16.92 -0.45 -16.79
CA ALA A 267 18.35 -0.23 -16.95
C ALA A 267 19.19 -1.27 -16.20
N SER A 268 18.74 -1.73 -15.02
CA SER A 268 19.44 -2.75 -14.24
C SER A 268 19.56 -4.10 -14.95
N ILE A 269 18.54 -4.49 -15.75
CA ILE A 269 18.51 -5.75 -16.51
C ILE A 269 18.86 -5.59 -18.00
N GLU A 270 19.22 -4.39 -18.45
CA GLU A 270 19.47 -4.09 -19.87
C GLU A 270 20.61 -4.93 -20.47
N ARG A 271 21.67 -5.16 -19.70
CA ARG A 271 22.86 -5.91 -20.14
C ARG A 271 22.75 -7.41 -19.90
N SER A 272 21.61 -7.88 -19.41
CA SER A 272 21.44 -9.30 -19.12
C SER A 272 21.53 -10.15 -20.39
N ARG A 273 22.14 -11.31 -20.24
CA ARG A 273 22.22 -12.32 -21.30
C ARG A 273 21.09 -13.33 -21.21
N ASP A 274 20.39 -13.37 -20.08
CA ASP A 274 19.34 -14.33 -19.81
C ASP A 274 18.13 -14.13 -20.76
N PRO A 275 17.60 -15.21 -21.36
CA PRO A 275 16.44 -15.12 -22.24
C PRO A 275 15.17 -14.63 -21.54
N ASN A 276 14.92 -15.02 -20.28
CA ASN A 276 13.73 -14.62 -19.53
C ASN A 276 13.78 -13.13 -19.22
N GLU A 277 14.92 -12.62 -18.76
CA GLU A 277 15.11 -11.19 -18.47
C GLU A 277 14.99 -10.33 -19.74
N LYS A 278 15.44 -10.83 -20.90
CA LYS A 278 15.23 -10.14 -22.19
C LYS A 278 13.75 -10.04 -22.56
N VAL A 279 12.98 -11.12 -22.36
CA VAL A 279 11.53 -11.12 -22.61
C VAL A 279 10.83 -10.19 -21.62
N LEU A 280 11.17 -10.27 -20.34
CA LEU A 280 10.66 -9.39 -19.28
C LEU A 280 10.90 -7.91 -19.63
N ARG A 281 12.14 -7.53 -19.92
CA ARG A 281 12.50 -6.17 -20.33
C ARG A 281 11.68 -5.72 -21.53
N LYS A 282 11.58 -6.57 -22.56
CA LYS A 282 10.82 -6.23 -23.77
C LYS A 282 9.36 -5.96 -23.45
N ARG A 283 8.70 -6.84 -22.68
CA ARG A 283 7.31 -6.66 -22.27
C ARG A 283 7.09 -5.42 -21.42
N LEU A 284 8.02 -5.11 -20.50
CA LEU A 284 7.93 -3.89 -19.69
C LEU A 284 7.97 -2.63 -20.58
N ILE A 285 8.85 -2.61 -21.58
CA ILE A 285 8.98 -1.49 -22.52
C ILE A 285 7.77 -1.38 -23.44
N ASP A 286 7.30 -2.50 -23.99
CA ASP A 286 6.25 -2.51 -25.01
C ASP A 286 4.85 -2.34 -24.39
N ASP A 287 4.58 -2.94 -23.23
CA ASP A 287 3.24 -3.03 -22.64
C ASP A 287 3.01 -2.04 -21.49
N VAL A 288 4.01 -1.80 -20.63
CA VAL A 288 3.82 -1.07 -19.35
C VAL A 288 4.28 0.39 -19.44
N LEU A 289 5.48 0.66 -19.98
CA LEU A 289 6.00 2.02 -20.08
C LEU A 289 5.04 3.01 -20.79
N PRO A 290 4.40 2.66 -21.92
CA PRO A 290 3.51 3.60 -22.60
C PRO A 290 2.28 3.97 -21.76
N LEU A 291 1.82 3.05 -20.91
CA LEU A 291 0.71 3.28 -19.98
C LEU A 291 1.14 4.24 -18.86
N LEU A 292 2.32 4.03 -18.30
CA LEU A 292 2.88 4.88 -17.24
C LEU A 292 3.18 6.29 -17.74
N GLU A 293 3.79 6.44 -18.91
CA GLU A 293 4.05 7.75 -19.53
C GLU A 293 2.75 8.55 -19.70
N LYS A 294 1.71 7.90 -20.24
CA LYS A 294 0.38 8.52 -20.41
C LYS A 294 -0.26 8.90 -19.07
N GLN A 295 -0.11 8.07 -18.04
CA GLN A 295 -0.62 8.36 -16.69
C GLN A 295 0.12 9.56 -16.07
N GLU A 296 1.43 9.62 -16.22
CA GLU A 296 2.24 10.72 -15.70
C GLU A 296 1.95 12.05 -16.42
N GLU A 297 1.80 12.03 -17.74
CA GLU A 297 1.37 13.19 -18.51
C GLU A 297 0.00 13.69 -18.07
N ALA A 298 -0.96 12.78 -17.87
CA ALA A 298 -2.28 13.12 -17.36
C ALA A 298 -2.21 13.75 -15.96
N ARG A 299 -1.36 13.21 -15.08
CA ARG A 299 -1.11 13.73 -13.73
C ARG A 299 -0.53 15.14 -13.77
N LYS A 300 0.53 15.36 -14.56
CA LYS A 300 1.16 16.68 -14.76
C LYS A 300 0.16 17.69 -15.32
N ARG A 301 -0.65 17.31 -16.30
CA ARG A 301 -1.70 18.17 -16.87
C ARG A 301 -2.75 18.55 -15.83
N LYS A 302 -3.21 17.61 -15.00
CA LYS A 302 -4.18 17.86 -13.93
C LYS A 302 -3.59 18.78 -12.85
N GLN A 303 -2.32 18.61 -12.50
CA GLN A 303 -1.62 19.49 -11.55
C GLN A 303 -1.49 20.92 -12.07
N LEU A 304 -1.03 21.10 -13.32
CA LEU A 304 -0.94 22.42 -13.97
C LEU A 304 -2.30 23.11 -14.07
N GLN A 305 -3.37 22.36 -14.35
CA GLN A 305 -4.71 22.92 -14.37
C GLN A 305 -5.15 23.42 -12.99
N LYS A 306 -4.94 22.61 -11.93
CA LYS A 306 -5.25 23.00 -10.55
C LYS A 306 -4.46 24.24 -10.11
N GLU A 307 -3.17 24.30 -10.42
CA GLU A 307 -2.32 25.45 -10.10
C GLU A 307 -2.82 26.72 -10.81
N ARG A 308 -3.17 26.61 -12.10
CA ARG A 308 -3.73 27.72 -12.86
C ARG A 308 -5.07 28.21 -12.29
N GLU A 309 -5.95 27.30 -11.88
CA GLU A 309 -7.22 27.64 -11.24
C GLU A 309 -7.01 28.34 -9.89
N LEU A 310 -6.07 27.86 -9.09
CA LEU A 310 -5.71 28.48 -7.81
C LEU A 310 -5.14 29.89 -8.00
N LEU A 311 -4.22 30.07 -8.94
CA LEU A 311 -3.66 31.39 -9.28
C LEU A 311 -4.74 32.35 -9.80
N ASN A 312 -5.72 31.87 -10.57
CA ASN A 312 -6.83 32.68 -11.01
C ASN A 312 -7.74 33.10 -9.84
N LEU A 313 -8.03 32.18 -8.90
CA LEU A 313 -8.79 32.49 -7.69
C LEU A 313 -8.07 33.53 -6.82
N GLU A 314 -6.76 33.40 -6.66
CA GLU A 314 -5.94 34.38 -5.94
C GLU A 314 -6.00 35.77 -6.61
N LYS A 315 -5.81 35.83 -7.93
CA LYS A 315 -5.95 37.08 -8.70
C LYS A 315 -7.32 37.73 -8.53
N LEU A 316 -8.40 36.95 -8.56
CA LEU A 316 -9.77 37.44 -8.34
C LEU A 316 -9.97 37.94 -6.90
N ALA A 317 -9.39 37.27 -5.90
CA ALA A 317 -9.44 37.71 -4.50
C ALA A 317 -8.68 39.03 -4.29
N HIS A 318 -7.49 39.17 -4.89
CA HIS A 318 -6.71 40.40 -4.86
C HIS A 318 -7.39 41.55 -5.64
N ALA A 319 -7.99 41.27 -6.80
CA ALA A 319 -8.75 42.26 -7.58
C ALA A 319 -9.99 42.77 -6.82
N LYS A 320 -10.69 41.93 -6.06
CA LYS A 320 -11.79 42.36 -5.17
C LYS A 320 -11.31 43.27 -4.03
N ARG A 321 -10.10 43.04 -3.49
CA ARG A 321 -9.50 43.91 -2.47
C ARG A 321 -9.07 45.25 -3.06
N SER A 322 -8.43 45.25 -4.23
CA SER A 322 -8.00 46.50 -4.89
C SER A 322 -9.19 47.34 -5.39
N GLY A 323 -10.28 46.71 -5.86
CA GLY A 323 -11.52 47.41 -6.22
C GLY A 323 -12.19 48.15 -5.05
N ARG A 324 -12.17 47.57 -3.85
CA ARG A 324 -12.66 48.24 -2.62
C ARG A 324 -11.79 49.44 -2.24
N ILE A 325 -10.47 49.33 -2.40
CA ILE A 325 -9.53 50.42 -2.12
C ILE A 325 -9.69 51.54 -3.16
N ALA A 326 -9.81 51.21 -4.44
CA ALA A 326 -10.01 52.17 -5.52
C ALA A 326 -11.32 52.94 -5.36
N SER A 327 -12.43 52.25 -5.06
CA SER A 327 -13.72 52.91 -4.79
C SER A 327 -13.66 53.83 -3.56
N LYS A 328 -12.96 53.42 -2.49
CA LYS A 328 -12.74 54.27 -1.32
C LYS A 328 -11.89 55.51 -1.64
N MET A 329 -10.83 55.35 -2.43
CA MET A 329 -9.96 56.45 -2.87
C MET A 329 -10.69 57.42 -3.80
N GLU A 330 -11.52 56.92 -4.72
CA GLU A 330 -12.32 57.75 -5.62
C GLU A 330 -13.37 58.56 -4.84
N GLN A 331 -14.01 57.96 -3.83
CA GLN A 331 -14.97 58.63 -2.99
C GLN A 331 -14.32 59.74 -2.14
N GLN A 332 -13.13 59.48 -1.58
CA GLN A 332 -12.35 60.51 -0.89
C GLN A 332 -11.96 61.67 -1.80
N LYS A 333 -11.52 61.38 -3.03
CA LYS A 333 -11.14 62.41 -4.00
C LYS A 333 -12.33 63.28 -4.41
N LYS A 334 -13.49 62.68 -4.68
CA LYS A 334 -14.74 63.41 -4.98
C LYS A 334 -15.17 64.33 -3.84
N GLU A 335 -15.02 63.87 -2.59
CA GLU A 335 -15.34 64.67 -1.41
C GLU A 335 -14.40 65.88 -1.26
N GLU A 336 -13.11 65.69 -1.55
CA GLU A 336 -12.11 66.76 -1.51
C GLU A 336 -12.35 67.80 -2.62
N GLU A 337 -12.60 67.36 -3.86
CA GLU A 337 -12.93 68.25 -4.99
C GLU A 337 -14.21 69.06 -4.72
N ALA A 338 -15.24 68.45 -4.12
CA ALA A 338 -16.45 69.16 -3.72
C ALA A 338 -16.16 70.24 -2.66
N ARG A 339 -15.33 69.91 -1.66
CA ARG A 339 -14.93 70.85 -0.61
C ARG A 339 -14.12 72.01 -1.15
N GLU A 340 -13.24 71.78 -2.12
CA GLU A 340 -12.50 72.85 -2.80
C GLU A 340 -13.40 73.72 -3.68
N ALA A 341 -14.36 73.12 -4.40
CA ALA A 341 -15.32 73.85 -5.21
C ALA A 341 -16.20 74.76 -4.34
N ASP A 342 -16.65 74.27 -3.18
CA ASP A 342 -17.44 75.07 -2.24
C ASP A 342 -16.60 76.20 -1.62
N ARG A 343 -15.32 75.96 -1.29
CA ARG A 343 -14.39 77.02 -0.86
C ARG A 343 -14.21 78.10 -1.93
N LYS A 344 -14.06 77.72 -3.19
CA LYS A 344 -13.93 78.67 -4.31
C LYS A 344 -15.20 79.49 -4.49
N LYS A 345 -16.39 78.86 -4.47
CA LYS A 345 -17.68 79.56 -4.54
C LYS A 345 -17.87 80.53 -3.38
N GLN A 346 -17.53 80.13 -2.16
CA GLN A 346 -17.61 81.02 -0.99
C GLN A 346 -16.66 82.22 -1.11
N ALA A 347 -15.44 82.01 -1.62
CA ALA A 347 -14.48 83.09 -1.86
C ALA A 347 -14.95 84.06 -2.96
N GLU A 348 -15.53 83.54 -4.04
CA GLU A 348 -16.08 84.35 -5.14
C GLU A 348 -17.30 85.17 -4.69
N LEU A 349 -18.23 84.57 -3.93
CA LEU A 349 -19.36 85.27 -3.33
C LEU A 349 -18.91 86.37 -2.34
N ALA A 350 -17.83 86.12 -1.58
CA ALA A 350 -17.26 87.11 -0.68
C ALA A 350 -16.58 88.28 -1.44
N MET A 351 -15.96 88.02 -2.59
CA MET A 351 -15.42 89.08 -3.46
C MET A 351 -16.54 89.89 -4.11
N ALA A 352 -17.57 89.23 -4.65
CA ALA A 352 -18.71 89.91 -5.27
C ALA A 352 -19.46 90.83 -4.28
N LYS A 353 -19.61 90.41 -3.01
CA LYS A 353 -20.18 91.27 -1.96
C LYS A 353 -19.30 92.50 -1.66
N LYS A 354 -17.97 92.35 -1.65
CA LYS A 354 -17.04 93.47 -1.46
C LYS A 354 -17.05 94.46 -2.63
N GLU A 355 -17.34 94.01 -3.84
CA GLU A 355 -17.51 94.88 -5.01
C GLU A 355 -18.83 95.66 -4.97
N GLN A 356 -19.91 95.05 -4.49
CA GLN A 356 -21.21 95.72 -4.34
C GLN A 356 -21.23 96.77 -3.21
N GLU A 357 -20.40 96.63 -2.17
CA GLU A 357 -20.27 97.64 -1.10
C GLU A 357 -19.35 98.82 -1.47
N LYS A 358 -18.70 98.80 -2.64
CA LYS A 358 -17.78 99.85 -3.13
C LYS A 358 -18.33 100.69 -4.28
N GLY A 359 -19.55 100.42 -4.76
CA GLY A 359 -20.32 101.30 -5.65
C GLY A 359 -21.38 102.04 -4.86
#